data_AF-A0A4R8H1G8-F1
#
_entry.id   AF-A0A4R8H1G8-F1
#
_cell.length_a   1.000
_cell.length_b   1.000
_cell.length_c   1.000
_cell.angle_alpha   90.00
_cell.angle_beta   90.00
_cell.angle_gamma   90.00
#
_symmetry.space_group_name_H-M   'P 1'
#
loop_
_entity.id
_entity.type
_entity.pdbx_description
1 polymer ?
#
loop_
_entity_poly.entity_id
_entity_poly.type
_entity_poly.pdbx_seq_one_letter_code
_entity_poly.pdbx_strand_id
1 'polypeptide(L)'
;MESLKENCDGYALIIVLWTLVILSVIFVNLFDEVQLNSFLIRNNLDKKKIYNTSLSGIIMGIDKLKSDDTEYDIPEDEWNNNLEGTEDQLEYKVEIKDIGSKLNINYTKQDILSKLDWWDEEIEQQMEEKIAKQGFVIDLSLIKDILGEDYSKATDSLTTYGYFNLNSDDLNKLRNLLEFLELNSVERNLIYRYLNKERRAGRRIKEIKQLETLYLKGLSERALNSIRPYLTVNSNLNINFISEDLLEVVLKGLNLNLSYKEKIIKLRQREGIKELSEVSTSQKNLLNYFTVSSKLFLITSRVFSNDGKPLKEINCIVERNKAEDDKWKIKILSWDEE
;
A
#
# COMPACT_ATOMS: atom_id res chain seq x y z
N MET A 1 62.07 -49.81 48.85
CA MET A 1 61.33 -48.61 49.28
C MET A 1 61.51 -47.45 48.31
N GLU A 2 62.60 -47.38 47.54
CA GLU A 2 62.76 -46.43 46.41
C GLU A 2 61.86 -46.74 45.20
N SER A 3 61.69 -48.01 44.80
CA SER A 3 60.86 -48.36 43.62
C SER A 3 59.34 -48.13 43.79
N LEU A 4 58.86 -47.99 45.03
CA LEU A 4 57.46 -47.62 45.31
C LEU A 4 57.26 -46.09 45.25
N LYS A 5 58.31 -45.30 45.51
CA LYS A 5 58.30 -43.85 45.41
C LYS A 5 58.29 -43.39 43.95
N GLU A 6 59.14 -43.99 43.12
CA GLU A 6 59.19 -43.71 41.67
C GLU A 6 57.85 -44.02 40.97
N ASN A 7 57.15 -45.07 41.37
CA ASN A 7 55.83 -45.39 40.82
C ASN A 7 54.76 -44.37 41.25
N CYS A 8 54.73 -43.95 42.53
CA CYS A 8 53.78 -42.94 43.01
C CYS A 8 53.98 -41.57 42.35
N ASP A 9 55.24 -41.17 42.12
CA ASP A 9 55.58 -39.90 41.48
C ASP A 9 55.17 -39.90 39.99
N GLY A 10 55.29 -41.04 39.30
CA GLY A 10 54.81 -41.22 37.93
C GLY A 10 53.29 -41.13 37.80
N TYR A 11 52.54 -41.75 38.71
CA TYR A 11 51.07 -41.65 38.73
C TYR A 11 50.58 -40.23 39.06
N ALA A 12 51.24 -39.53 39.97
CA ALA A 12 50.91 -38.14 40.29
C ALA A 12 51.11 -37.22 39.07
N LEU A 13 52.20 -37.39 38.32
CA LEU A 13 52.47 -36.63 37.09
C LEU A 13 51.38 -36.88 36.03
N ILE A 14 50.98 -38.14 35.84
CA ILE A 14 49.92 -38.52 34.88
C ILE A 14 48.60 -37.84 35.26
N ILE A 15 48.21 -37.84 36.54
CA ILE A 15 46.98 -37.21 37.00
C ILE A 15 47.01 -35.69 36.77
N VAL A 16 48.12 -35.02 37.07
CA VAL A 16 48.28 -33.58 36.83
C VAL A 16 48.17 -33.27 35.34
N LEU A 17 48.82 -34.06 34.49
CA LEU A 17 48.81 -33.86 33.04
C LEU A 17 47.40 -34.08 32.46
N TRP A 18 46.70 -35.12 32.89
CA TRP A 18 45.30 -35.33 32.50
C TRP A 18 44.37 -34.22 33.00
N THR A 19 44.59 -33.73 34.23
CA THR A 19 43.82 -32.60 34.78
C THR A 19 44.03 -31.35 33.95
N LEU A 20 45.27 -31.06 33.54
CA LEU A 20 45.59 -29.93 32.65
C LEU A 20 44.98 -30.09 31.27
N VAL A 21 44.99 -31.30 30.70
CA VAL A 21 44.36 -31.58 29.40
C VAL A 21 42.85 -31.37 29.49
N ILE A 22 42.19 -31.95 30.50
CA ILE A 22 40.75 -31.79 30.72
C ILE A 22 40.40 -30.30 30.92
N LEU A 23 41.16 -29.60 31.76
CA LEU A 23 40.93 -28.17 32.02
C LEU A 23 41.14 -27.31 30.76
N SER A 24 42.13 -27.65 29.93
CA SER A 24 42.38 -26.97 28.66
C SER A 24 41.23 -27.17 27.67
N VAL A 25 40.69 -28.39 27.56
CA VAL A 25 39.53 -28.67 26.70
C VAL A 25 38.29 -27.91 27.20
N ILE A 26 38.04 -27.90 28.51
CA ILE A 26 36.94 -27.13 29.10
C ILE A 26 37.11 -25.64 28.83
N PHE A 27 38.33 -25.10 29.00
CA PHE A 27 38.60 -23.68 28.79
C PHE A 27 38.41 -23.26 27.32
N VAL A 28 38.90 -24.07 26.37
CA VAL A 28 38.70 -23.81 24.93
C VAL A 28 37.21 -23.81 24.58
N ASN A 29 36.46 -24.82 25.04
CA ASN A 29 35.02 -24.88 24.78
C ASN A 29 34.25 -23.70 25.38
N LEU A 30 34.57 -23.29 26.61
CA LEU A 30 33.96 -22.12 27.25
C LEU A 30 34.32 -20.82 26.52
N PHE A 31 35.57 -20.69 26.07
CA PHE A 31 36.01 -19.53 25.31
C PHE A 31 35.27 -19.43 23.97
N ASP A 32 35.18 -20.53 23.24
CA ASP A 32 34.45 -20.61 21.97
C ASP A 32 32.96 -20.31 22.16
N GLU A 33 32.35 -20.86 23.21
CA GLU A 33 30.94 -20.59 23.55
C GLU A 33 30.69 -19.10 23.87
N VAL A 34 31.58 -18.47 24.67
CA VAL A 34 31.48 -17.05 24.98
C VAL A 34 31.66 -16.19 23.72
N GLN A 35 32.60 -16.52 22.84
CA GLN A 35 32.80 -15.81 21.58
C GLN A 35 31.59 -15.92 20.67
N LEU A 36 31.06 -17.13 20.49
CA LEU A 36 29.90 -17.39 19.65
C LEU A 36 28.66 -16.68 20.19
N ASN A 37 28.41 -16.75 21.50
CA ASN A 37 27.32 -16.04 22.15
C ASN A 37 27.47 -14.52 22.01
N SER A 38 28.67 -13.98 22.20
CA SER A 38 28.93 -12.55 22.00
C SER A 38 28.66 -12.12 20.56
N PHE A 39 29.01 -12.95 19.57
CA PHE A 39 28.74 -12.68 18.17
C PHE A 39 27.24 -12.71 17.86
N LEU A 40 26.51 -13.71 18.36
CA LEU A 40 25.06 -13.80 18.19
C LEU A 40 24.32 -12.64 18.85
N ILE A 41 24.72 -12.25 20.06
CA ILE A 41 24.14 -11.11 20.78
C ILE A 41 24.36 -9.82 19.98
N ARG A 42 25.58 -9.58 19.49
CA ARG A 42 25.90 -8.40 18.70
C ARG A 42 25.07 -8.34 17.41
N ASN A 43 25.01 -9.44 16.66
CA ASN A 43 24.20 -9.50 15.43
C ASN A 43 22.72 -9.26 15.70
N ASN A 44 22.18 -9.80 16.81
CA ASN A 44 20.79 -9.57 17.19
C ASN A 44 20.53 -8.11 17.58
N LEU A 45 21.45 -7.48 18.30
CA LEU A 45 21.36 -6.05 18.62
C LEU A 45 21.41 -5.19 17.35
N ASP A 46 22.31 -5.49 16.43
CA ASP A 46 22.45 -4.75 15.17
C ASP A 46 21.19 -4.90 14.29
N LYS A 47 20.64 -6.12 14.17
CA LYS A 47 19.35 -6.35 13.49
C LYS A 47 18.21 -5.56 14.13
N LYS A 48 18.15 -5.52 15.46
CA LYS A 48 17.10 -4.78 16.20
C LYS A 48 17.22 -3.27 16.01
N LYS A 49 18.45 -2.74 15.98
CA LYS A 49 18.71 -1.32 15.66
C LYS A 49 18.21 -0.98 14.26
N ILE A 50 18.63 -1.75 13.24
CA ILE A 50 18.19 -1.54 11.85
C ILE A 50 16.66 -1.53 11.75
N TYR A 51 16.01 -2.52 12.40
CA TYR A 51 14.55 -2.60 12.41
C TYR A 51 13.89 -1.39 13.08
N ASN A 52 14.36 -0.99 14.27
CA ASN A 52 13.82 0.16 14.99
C ASN A 52 14.03 1.47 14.21
N THR A 53 15.18 1.63 13.54
CA THR A 53 15.44 2.78 12.67
C THR A 53 14.48 2.81 11.49
N SER A 54 14.24 1.67 10.82
CA SER A 54 13.25 1.60 9.73
C SER A 54 11.82 1.89 10.21
N LEU A 55 11.44 1.38 11.38
CA LEU A 55 10.14 1.66 11.99
C LEU A 55 10.00 3.15 12.33
N SER A 56 11.06 3.78 12.82
CA SER A 56 11.09 5.22 13.10
C SER A 56 10.86 6.05 11.83
N GLY A 57 11.44 5.62 10.70
CA GLY A 57 11.16 6.21 9.39
C GLY A 57 9.69 6.09 8.98
N ILE A 58 9.07 4.91 9.15
CA ILE A 58 7.63 4.75 8.87
C ILE A 58 6.77 5.63 9.78
N ILE A 59 7.06 5.67 11.09
CA ILE A 59 6.35 6.51 12.05
C ILE A 59 6.48 7.99 11.68
N MET A 60 7.67 8.44 11.29
CA MET A 60 7.91 9.80 10.82
C MET A 60 7.05 10.13 9.59
N GLY A 61 6.96 9.21 8.62
CA GLY A 61 6.09 9.40 7.45
C GLY A 61 4.60 9.47 7.82
N ILE A 62 4.16 8.61 8.74
CA ILE A 62 2.79 8.63 9.28
C ILE A 62 2.50 9.97 9.97
N ASP A 63 3.41 10.45 10.81
CA ASP A 63 3.24 11.69 11.55
C ASP A 63 3.26 12.89 10.61
N LYS A 64 4.04 12.84 9.52
CA LYS A 64 4.02 13.86 8.48
C LYS A 64 2.66 13.95 7.81
N LEU A 65 2.07 12.81 7.42
CA LEU A 65 0.71 12.77 6.86
C LEU A 65 -0.38 13.21 7.84
N LYS A 66 -0.18 13.02 9.16
CA LYS A 66 -1.11 13.50 10.19
C LYS A 66 -0.99 15.01 10.44
N SER A 67 0.20 15.56 10.25
CA SER A 67 0.50 16.98 10.50
C SER A 67 0.01 17.92 9.41
N ASP A 68 -0.33 17.37 8.23
CA ASP A 68 -0.92 18.11 7.13
C ASP A 68 -2.28 18.70 7.55
N ASP A 69 -2.43 20.02 7.43
CA ASP A 69 -3.60 20.78 7.86
C ASP A 69 -4.49 21.22 6.69
N THR A 70 -4.16 20.78 5.47
CA THR A 70 -4.90 21.14 4.26
C THR A 70 -5.99 20.11 3.91
N GLU A 71 -7.01 20.54 3.16
CA GLU A 71 -8.11 19.66 2.69
C GLU A 71 -7.89 19.13 1.27
N TYR A 72 -6.80 19.55 0.64
CA TYR A 72 -6.36 19.14 -0.69
C TYR A 72 -4.93 18.64 -0.56
N ASP A 73 -4.48 17.85 -1.53
CA ASP A 73 -3.07 17.49 -1.63
C ASP A 73 -2.52 17.91 -2.99
N ILE A 74 -1.35 18.53 -2.96
CA ILE A 74 -0.59 19.01 -4.12
C ILE A 74 0.87 18.53 -4.05
N PRO A 75 1.60 18.44 -5.17
CA PRO A 75 2.99 17.97 -5.20
C PRO A 75 3.94 18.78 -4.32
N GLU A 76 3.63 20.04 -4.05
CA GLU A 76 4.41 20.95 -3.22
C GLU A 76 4.22 20.74 -1.71
N ASP A 77 3.29 19.88 -1.30
CA ASP A 77 3.04 19.62 0.13
C ASP A 77 4.26 19.03 0.82
N GLU A 78 4.44 19.39 2.09
CA GLU A 78 5.63 18.99 2.83
C GLU A 78 5.78 17.47 2.99
N TRP A 79 4.67 16.72 2.94
CA TRP A 79 4.69 15.27 3.04
C TRP A 79 5.26 14.60 1.78
N ASN A 80 5.21 15.26 0.62
CA ASN A 80 5.70 14.72 -0.65
C ASN A 80 7.22 14.91 -0.83
N ASN A 81 7.88 15.61 0.09
CA ASN A 81 9.33 15.74 0.10
C ASN A 81 9.99 14.51 0.74
N ASN A 82 11.17 14.13 0.24
CA ASN A 82 11.99 13.09 0.87
C ASN A 82 12.36 13.53 2.28
N LEU A 83 12.02 12.69 3.27
CA LEU A 83 12.40 12.92 4.66
C LEU A 83 13.66 12.14 4.96
N GLU A 84 14.61 12.76 5.64
CA GLU A 84 15.85 12.11 6.04
C GLU A 84 16.05 12.28 7.54
N GLY A 85 16.66 11.28 8.17
CA GLY A 85 16.97 11.33 9.59
C GLY A 85 18.07 10.35 9.97
N THR A 86 18.49 10.42 11.23
CA THR A 86 19.50 9.54 11.78
C THR A 86 19.03 9.04 13.14
N GLU A 87 19.04 7.72 13.33
CA GLU A 87 18.70 7.06 14.59
C GLU A 87 19.74 5.97 14.85
N ASP A 88 20.28 5.86 16.07
CA ASP A 88 21.26 4.83 16.44
C ASP A 88 22.51 4.74 15.51
N GLN A 89 22.98 5.87 15.00
CA GLN A 89 24.10 5.96 14.02
C GLN A 89 23.80 5.28 12.67
N LEU A 90 22.53 5.14 12.32
CA LEU A 90 22.08 4.70 11.01
C LEU A 90 21.28 5.83 10.37
N GLU A 91 21.51 6.06 9.10
CA GLU A 91 20.74 7.03 8.31
C GLU A 91 19.51 6.34 7.76
N TYR A 92 18.38 7.05 7.71
CA TYR A 92 17.19 6.57 7.03
C TYR A 92 16.61 7.65 6.12
N LYS A 93 16.03 7.20 5.01
CA LYS A 93 15.28 8.02 4.06
C LYS A 93 13.86 7.51 3.96
N VAL A 94 12.90 8.43 3.97
CA VAL A 94 11.48 8.15 3.86
C VAL A 94 10.95 8.84 2.61
N GLU A 95 10.27 8.07 1.78
CA GLU A 95 9.60 8.52 0.57
C GLU A 95 8.11 8.23 0.74
N ILE A 96 7.26 9.24 0.51
CA ILE A 96 5.80 9.09 0.57
C ILE A 96 5.24 9.31 -0.83
N LYS A 97 4.44 8.37 -1.33
CA LYS A 97 3.81 8.46 -2.65
C LYS A 97 2.31 8.31 -2.55
N ASP A 98 1.57 9.14 -3.29
CA ASP A 98 0.15 8.91 -3.53
C ASP A 98 -0.04 7.72 -4.49
N ILE A 99 -0.63 6.65 -3.98
CA ILE A 99 -0.99 5.47 -4.78
C ILE A 99 -2.50 5.41 -5.07
N GLY A 100 -3.29 6.30 -4.47
CA GLY A 100 -4.74 6.42 -4.70
C GLY A 100 -5.07 7.03 -6.06
N SER A 101 -4.14 7.79 -6.64
CA SER A 101 -4.26 8.38 -7.98
C SER A 101 -3.99 7.42 -9.15
N LYS A 102 -3.82 6.13 -8.88
CA LYS A 102 -3.72 5.06 -9.88
C LYS A 102 -5.09 4.45 -10.19
N LEU A 103 -5.22 3.82 -11.35
CA LEU A 103 -6.47 3.14 -11.72
C LEU A 103 -6.63 1.85 -10.91
N ASN A 104 -7.79 1.67 -10.26
CA ASN A 104 -8.03 0.44 -9.53
C ASN A 104 -8.44 -0.68 -10.49
N ILE A 105 -7.59 -1.69 -10.67
CA ILE A 105 -7.81 -2.78 -11.63
C ILE A 105 -9.13 -3.53 -11.39
N ASN A 106 -9.54 -3.63 -10.12
CA ASN A 106 -10.74 -4.33 -9.71
C ASN A 106 -12.02 -3.52 -9.92
N TYR A 107 -11.95 -2.20 -10.16
CA TYR A 107 -13.14 -1.33 -10.19
C TYR A 107 -13.24 -0.45 -11.44
N THR A 108 -12.11 -0.05 -12.01
CA THR A 108 -12.06 0.82 -13.19
C THR A 108 -12.72 0.15 -14.40
N LYS A 109 -13.49 0.93 -15.16
CA LYS A 109 -14.18 0.48 -16.37
C LYS A 109 -13.21 -0.01 -17.44
N GLN A 110 -13.63 -1.04 -18.17
CA GLN A 110 -12.82 -1.61 -19.25
C GLN A 110 -12.52 -0.60 -20.36
N ASP A 111 -13.48 0.26 -20.69
CA ASP A 111 -13.31 1.35 -21.68
C ASP A 111 -12.19 2.35 -21.31
N ILE A 112 -11.79 2.41 -20.03
CA ILE A 112 -10.66 3.24 -19.56
C ILE A 112 -9.37 2.41 -19.58
N LEU A 113 -9.40 1.18 -19.05
CA LEU A 113 -8.22 0.29 -19.00
C LEU A 113 -7.67 0.01 -20.41
N SER A 114 -8.54 -0.30 -21.36
CA SER A 114 -8.21 -0.50 -22.79
C SER A 114 -7.62 0.72 -23.50
N LYS A 115 -7.49 1.88 -22.84
CA LYS A 115 -6.81 3.06 -23.40
C LYS A 115 -5.36 3.19 -22.94
N LEU A 116 -4.91 2.36 -21.99
CA LEU A 116 -3.51 2.22 -21.65
C LEU A 116 -2.76 1.68 -22.88
N ASP A 117 -1.61 2.25 -23.19
CA ASP A 117 -0.81 1.95 -24.37
C ASP A 117 -0.26 0.52 -24.38
N TRP A 118 -0.06 -0.06 -23.21
CA TRP A 118 0.40 -1.44 -23.00
C TRP A 118 -0.74 -2.44 -22.74
N TRP A 119 -1.99 -1.98 -22.63
CA TRP A 119 -3.12 -2.88 -22.37
C TRP A 119 -3.69 -3.43 -23.68
N ASP A 120 -3.41 -4.69 -23.96
CA ASP A 120 -3.90 -5.39 -25.16
C ASP A 120 -5.08 -6.33 -24.86
N GLU A 121 -5.63 -6.91 -25.93
CA GLU A 121 -6.77 -7.83 -25.88
C GLU A 121 -6.43 -9.16 -25.17
N GLU A 122 -5.15 -9.58 -25.21
CA GLU A 122 -4.70 -10.81 -24.54
C GLU A 122 -4.68 -10.62 -23.02
N ILE A 123 -4.08 -9.52 -22.55
CA ILE A 123 -4.10 -9.11 -21.14
C ILE A 123 -5.55 -8.99 -20.66
N GLU A 124 -6.41 -8.33 -21.45
CA GLU A 124 -7.83 -8.19 -21.13
C GLU A 124 -8.50 -9.56 -20.90
N GLN A 125 -8.36 -10.47 -21.86
CA GLN A 125 -8.98 -11.79 -21.79
C GLN A 125 -8.46 -12.61 -20.61
N GLN A 126 -7.14 -12.62 -20.38
CA GLN A 126 -6.53 -13.34 -19.25
C GLN A 126 -6.95 -12.74 -17.90
N MET A 127 -7.09 -11.42 -17.83
CA MET A 127 -7.57 -10.72 -16.64
C MET A 127 -9.03 -11.04 -16.35
N GLU A 128 -9.90 -11.04 -17.36
CA GLU A 128 -11.30 -11.44 -17.20
C GLU A 128 -11.42 -12.89 -16.72
N GLU A 129 -10.65 -13.81 -17.30
CA GLU A 129 -10.65 -15.21 -16.89
C GLU A 129 -10.19 -15.36 -15.44
N LYS A 130 -9.13 -14.64 -15.05
CA LYS A 130 -8.62 -14.67 -13.68
C LYS A 130 -9.61 -14.11 -12.67
N ILE A 131 -10.21 -12.96 -12.97
CA ILE A 131 -11.24 -12.34 -12.14
C ILE A 131 -12.47 -13.25 -12.04
N ALA A 132 -12.87 -13.92 -13.12
CA ALA A 132 -13.98 -14.88 -13.09
C ALA A 132 -13.70 -16.10 -12.19
N LYS A 133 -12.44 -16.55 -12.12
CA LYS A 133 -12.04 -17.70 -11.29
C LYS A 133 -11.75 -17.35 -9.84
N GLN A 134 -11.09 -16.21 -9.59
CA GLN A 134 -10.53 -15.84 -8.28
C GLN A 134 -11.27 -14.65 -7.63
N GLY A 135 -12.19 -14.01 -8.34
CA GLY A 135 -12.99 -12.89 -7.88
C GLY A 135 -12.25 -11.55 -7.93
N PHE A 136 -11.22 -11.39 -7.09
CA PHE A 136 -10.53 -10.11 -6.86
C PHE A 136 -9.01 -10.26 -6.96
N VAL A 137 -8.35 -9.25 -7.54
CA VAL A 137 -6.89 -9.15 -7.50
C VAL A 137 -6.50 -8.40 -6.23
N ILE A 138 -5.94 -9.13 -5.27
CA ILE A 138 -5.55 -8.57 -3.97
C ILE A 138 -4.22 -7.81 -4.08
N ASP A 139 -3.30 -8.32 -4.90
CA ASP A 139 -1.97 -7.76 -5.11
C ASP A 139 -1.59 -7.84 -6.60
N LEU A 140 -0.93 -6.80 -7.13
CA LEU A 140 -0.48 -6.76 -8.52
C LEU A 140 0.54 -7.86 -8.83
N SER A 141 1.37 -8.26 -7.85
CA SER A 141 2.33 -9.35 -8.02
C SER A 141 1.67 -10.67 -8.43
N LEU A 142 0.42 -10.89 -8.02
CA LEU A 142 -0.33 -12.09 -8.40
C LEU A 142 -0.62 -12.15 -9.89
N ILE A 143 -0.63 -11.02 -10.60
CA ILE A 143 -0.88 -10.94 -12.05
C ILE A 143 0.38 -10.66 -12.85
N LYS A 144 1.56 -10.77 -12.23
CA LYS A 144 2.85 -10.55 -12.91
C LYS A 144 3.03 -11.45 -14.14
N ASP A 145 2.59 -12.70 -14.06
CA ASP A 145 2.69 -13.64 -15.19
C ASP A 145 1.78 -13.26 -16.38
N ILE A 146 0.66 -12.57 -16.12
CA ILE A 146 -0.24 -12.06 -17.17
C ILE A 146 0.36 -10.81 -17.81
N LEU A 147 0.93 -9.94 -16.98
CA LEU A 147 1.46 -8.64 -17.42
C LEU A 147 2.83 -8.76 -18.09
N GLY A 148 3.59 -9.82 -17.81
CA GLY A 148 4.89 -10.07 -18.43
C GLY A 148 5.85 -8.88 -18.32
N GLU A 149 6.35 -8.41 -19.46
CA GLU A 149 7.28 -7.27 -19.53
C GLU A 149 6.62 -5.94 -19.14
N ASP A 150 5.30 -5.81 -19.26
CA ASP A 150 4.55 -4.60 -18.94
C ASP A 150 4.22 -4.49 -17.44
N TYR A 151 4.65 -5.45 -16.61
CA TYR A 151 4.44 -5.42 -15.16
C TYR A 151 4.92 -4.10 -14.52
N SER A 152 6.07 -3.58 -14.95
CA SER A 152 6.58 -2.30 -14.42
C SER A 152 5.64 -1.13 -14.75
N LYS A 153 5.13 -1.07 -15.98
CA LYS A 153 4.19 -0.02 -16.40
C LYS A 153 2.86 -0.15 -15.67
N ALA A 154 2.41 -1.39 -15.44
CA ALA A 154 1.22 -1.67 -14.65
C ALA A 154 1.38 -1.21 -13.20
N THR A 155 2.54 -1.41 -12.57
CA THR A 155 2.77 -0.90 -11.20
C THR A 155 2.78 0.62 -11.11
N ASP A 156 3.11 1.34 -12.19
CA ASP A 156 3.06 2.79 -12.23
C ASP A 156 1.63 3.33 -12.42
N SER A 157 0.78 2.58 -13.12
CA SER A 157 -0.53 3.05 -13.58
C SER A 157 -1.72 2.45 -12.82
N LEU A 158 -1.55 1.27 -12.21
CA LEU A 158 -2.59 0.52 -11.54
C LEU A 158 -2.39 0.39 -10.04
N THR A 159 -3.48 0.11 -9.33
CA THR A 159 -3.50 -0.26 -7.91
C THR A 159 -4.58 -1.30 -7.66
N THR A 160 -4.43 -2.11 -6.61
CA THR A 160 -5.50 -2.97 -6.07
C THR A 160 -6.19 -2.31 -4.89
N TYR A 161 -5.61 -1.24 -4.33
CA TYR A 161 -6.09 -0.57 -3.13
C TYR A 161 -7.19 0.46 -3.42
N GLY A 162 -8.05 0.67 -2.43
CA GLY A 162 -9.10 1.68 -2.44
C GLY A 162 -10.50 1.11 -2.53
N TYR A 163 -11.43 2.00 -2.83
CA TYR A 163 -12.86 1.78 -2.62
C TYR A 163 -13.62 1.80 -3.92
N PHE A 164 -14.64 0.94 -4.03
CA PHE A 164 -15.57 0.97 -5.14
C PHE A 164 -16.41 2.26 -5.06
N ASN A 165 -16.27 3.12 -6.05
CA ASN A 165 -17.03 4.35 -6.16
C ASN A 165 -18.42 4.09 -6.74
N LEU A 166 -19.45 4.39 -5.94
CA LEU A 166 -20.85 4.17 -6.28
C LEU A 166 -21.35 4.97 -7.49
N ASN A 167 -20.61 5.98 -7.94
CA ASN A 167 -20.97 6.87 -9.05
C ASN A 167 -20.14 6.62 -10.33
N SER A 168 -18.85 6.29 -10.23
CA SER A 168 -17.94 6.22 -11.39
C SER A 168 -17.57 4.79 -11.84
N ASP A 169 -17.44 3.85 -10.90
CA ASP A 169 -16.77 2.57 -11.17
C ASP A 169 -17.68 1.55 -11.87
N ASP A 170 -17.13 0.50 -12.46
CA ASP A 170 -17.91 -0.44 -13.26
C ASP A 170 -18.90 -1.25 -12.42
N LEU A 171 -20.20 -1.11 -12.71
CA LEU A 171 -21.25 -1.87 -12.01
C LEU A 171 -21.15 -3.37 -12.23
N ASN A 172 -20.54 -3.84 -13.32
CA ASN A 172 -20.32 -5.26 -13.53
C ASN A 172 -19.26 -5.77 -12.56
N LYS A 173 -18.16 -5.00 -12.37
CA LYS A 173 -17.13 -5.32 -11.37
C LYS A 173 -17.62 -5.23 -9.92
N LEU A 174 -18.63 -4.39 -9.64
CA LEU A 174 -19.32 -4.43 -8.33
C LEU A 174 -19.86 -5.82 -8.00
N ARG A 175 -20.37 -6.57 -8.99
CA ARG A 175 -20.91 -7.91 -8.71
C ARG A 175 -19.86 -8.84 -8.16
N ASN A 176 -18.63 -8.75 -8.67
CA ASN A 176 -17.49 -9.52 -8.20
C ASN A 176 -17.17 -9.17 -6.73
N LEU A 177 -17.26 -7.87 -6.36
CA LEU A 177 -17.01 -7.43 -4.98
C LEU A 177 -18.06 -8.01 -4.03
N LEU A 178 -19.33 -7.91 -4.43
CA LEU A 178 -20.41 -8.43 -3.61
C LEU A 178 -20.39 -9.97 -3.52
N GLU A 179 -19.90 -10.65 -4.56
CA GLU A 179 -19.67 -12.10 -4.54
C GLU A 179 -18.53 -12.48 -3.62
N PHE A 180 -17.40 -11.78 -3.70
CA PHE A 180 -16.24 -11.96 -2.83
C PHE A 180 -16.60 -11.76 -1.35
N LEU A 181 -17.53 -10.84 -1.06
CA LEU A 181 -18.07 -10.60 0.29
C LEU A 181 -19.21 -11.55 0.67
N GLU A 182 -19.47 -12.59 -0.13
CA GLU A 182 -20.45 -13.64 0.10
C GLU A 182 -21.90 -13.15 0.25
N LEU A 183 -22.25 -12.04 -0.41
CA LEU A 183 -23.65 -11.59 -0.43
C LEU A 183 -24.50 -12.53 -1.27
N ASN A 184 -25.71 -12.80 -0.79
CA ASN A 184 -26.64 -13.65 -1.52
C ASN A 184 -27.10 -12.98 -2.83
N SER A 185 -27.56 -13.80 -3.78
CA SER A 185 -27.93 -13.33 -5.12
C SER A 185 -29.06 -12.28 -5.13
N VAL A 186 -29.96 -12.31 -4.14
CA VAL A 186 -31.05 -11.33 -4.02
C VAL A 186 -30.49 -9.96 -3.64
N GLU A 187 -29.66 -9.90 -2.58
CA GLU A 187 -29.01 -8.69 -2.10
C GLU A 187 -28.11 -8.08 -3.19
N ARG A 188 -27.29 -8.91 -3.85
CA ARG A 188 -26.45 -8.49 -4.98
C ARG A 188 -27.27 -7.82 -6.09
N ASN A 189 -28.37 -8.45 -6.48
CA ASN A 189 -29.25 -7.93 -7.53
C ASN A 189 -29.97 -6.64 -7.10
N LEU A 190 -30.37 -6.52 -5.83
CA LEU A 190 -31.00 -5.30 -5.31
C LEU A 190 -30.06 -4.10 -5.41
N ILE A 191 -28.82 -4.25 -4.92
CA ILE A 191 -27.81 -3.18 -4.95
C ILE A 191 -27.50 -2.80 -6.41
N TYR A 192 -27.22 -3.79 -7.27
CA TYR A 192 -26.93 -3.55 -8.68
C TYR A 192 -28.06 -2.81 -9.40
N ARG A 193 -29.31 -3.27 -9.23
CA ARG A 193 -30.48 -2.64 -9.89
C ARG A 193 -30.72 -1.23 -9.40
N TYR A 194 -30.55 -0.99 -8.09
CA TYR A 194 -30.66 0.35 -7.51
C TYR A 194 -29.63 1.30 -8.13
N LEU A 195 -28.35 0.95 -8.08
CA LEU A 195 -27.28 1.80 -8.60
C LEU A 195 -27.39 2.03 -10.11
N ASN A 196 -27.71 0.98 -10.88
CA ASN A 196 -27.92 1.12 -12.32
C ASN A 196 -29.09 2.09 -12.63
N LYS A 197 -30.18 2.01 -11.86
CA LYS A 197 -31.32 2.94 -12.01
C LYS A 197 -30.92 4.37 -11.68
N GLU A 198 -30.23 4.60 -10.57
CA GLU A 198 -29.79 5.94 -10.15
C GLU A 198 -28.84 6.56 -11.18
N ARG A 199 -27.83 5.80 -11.63
CA ARG A 199 -26.86 6.27 -12.64
C ARG A 199 -27.51 6.55 -13.99
N ARG A 200 -28.43 5.69 -14.47
CA ARG A 200 -29.18 5.95 -15.72
C ARG A 200 -30.08 7.18 -15.64
N ALA A 201 -30.60 7.49 -14.45
CA ALA A 201 -31.35 8.69 -14.19
C ALA A 201 -30.46 9.95 -14.01
N GLY A 202 -29.13 9.82 -14.12
CA GLY A 202 -28.19 10.91 -13.87
C GLY A 202 -28.14 11.36 -12.42
N ARG A 203 -28.65 10.55 -11.49
CA ARG A 203 -28.67 10.86 -10.05
C ARG A 203 -27.40 10.36 -9.39
N ARG A 204 -26.78 11.24 -8.60
CA ARG A 204 -25.57 10.94 -7.84
C ARG A 204 -25.92 10.41 -6.46
N ILE A 205 -25.27 9.33 -6.06
CA ILE A 205 -25.25 8.87 -4.68
C ILE A 205 -24.29 9.78 -3.91
N LYS A 206 -24.84 10.53 -2.96
CA LYS A 206 -24.12 11.47 -2.10
C LYS A 206 -23.58 10.81 -0.85
N GLU A 207 -24.25 9.77 -0.35
CA GLU A 207 -23.89 9.09 0.88
C GLU A 207 -24.13 7.58 0.75
N ILE A 208 -23.23 6.78 1.32
CA ILE A 208 -23.39 5.31 1.36
C ILE A 208 -24.68 4.93 2.11
N LYS A 209 -25.09 5.75 3.10
CA LYS A 209 -26.33 5.58 3.87
C LYS A 209 -27.58 5.49 2.99
N GLN A 210 -27.57 6.05 1.77
CA GLN A 210 -28.71 5.95 0.86
C GLN A 210 -29.06 4.49 0.48
N LEU A 211 -28.12 3.56 0.60
CA LEU A 211 -28.39 2.12 0.40
C LEU A 211 -29.31 1.53 1.48
N GLU A 212 -29.46 2.16 2.64
CA GLU A 212 -30.39 1.73 3.70
C GLU A 212 -31.85 1.75 3.22
N THR A 213 -32.17 2.53 2.19
CA THR A 213 -33.49 2.51 1.54
C THR A 213 -33.84 1.14 0.94
N LEU A 214 -32.86 0.25 0.78
CA LEU A 214 -33.04 -1.12 0.31
C LEU A 214 -33.39 -2.10 1.43
N TYR A 215 -33.35 -1.70 2.71
CA TYR A 215 -33.73 -2.59 3.82
C TYR A 215 -35.16 -3.09 3.69
N LEU A 216 -36.10 -2.18 3.37
CA LEU A 216 -37.51 -2.52 3.12
C LEU A 216 -37.70 -3.38 1.85
N LYS A 217 -36.65 -3.54 1.04
CA LYS A 217 -36.66 -4.33 -0.20
C LYS A 217 -35.90 -5.66 -0.06
N GLY A 218 -35.43 -5.99 1.15
CA GLY A 218 -34.77 -7.26 1.44
C GLY A 218 -33.25 -7.21 1.53
N LEU A 219 -32.63 -6.02 1.55
CA LEU A 219 -31.22 -5.91 1.93
C LEU A 219 -31.08 -6.08 3.45
N SER A 220 -30.24 -7.00 3.91
CA SER A 220 -29.98 -7.14 5.35
C SER A 220 -29.03 -6.06 5.85
N GLU A 221 -29.15 -5.72 7.14
CA GLU A 221 -28.19 -4.85 7.82
C GLU A 221 -26.78 -5.44 7.80
N ARG A 222 -26.67 -6.77 8.00
CA ARG A 222 -25.41 -7.52 7.89
C ARG A 222 -24.75 -7.31 6.53
N ALA A 223 -25.50 -7.44 5.44
CA ALA A 223 -24.98 -7.23 4.09
C ALA A 223 -24.53 -5.78 3.86
N LEU A 224 -25.28 -4.78 4.35
CA LEU A 224 -24.83 -3.40 4.21
C LEU A 224 -23.55 -3.13 5.03
N ASN A 225 -23.47 -3.67 6.25
CA ASN A 225 -22.31 -3.51 7.11
C ASN A 225 -21.07 -4.22 6.57
N SER A 226 -21.22 -5.35 5.85
CA SER A 226 -20.08 -6.04 5.23
C SER A 226 -19.54 -5.30 4.01
N ILE A 227 -20.40 -4.66 3.20
CA ILE A 227 -19.95 -3.95 1.99
C ILE A 227 -19.50 -2.52 2.28
N ARG A 228 -20.06 -1.85 3.30
CA ARG A 228 -19.80 -0.44 3.60
C ARG A 228 -18.31 -0.08 3.69
N PRO A 229 -17.43 -0.90 4.29
CA PRO A 229 -15.98 -0.63 4.33
C PRO A 229 -15.29 -0.64 2.97
N TYR A 230 -15.94 -1.11 1.89
CA TYR A 230 -15.35 -1.22 0.56
C TYR A 230 -15.94 -0.21 -0.44
N LEU A 231 -16.86 0.66 0.01
CA LEU A 231 -17.59 1.59 -0.83
C LEU A 231 -17.17 3.03 -0.56
N THR A 232 -17.24 3.86 -1.60
CA THR A 232 -17.10 5.31 -1.49
C THR A 232 -18.09 6.02 -2.42
N VAL A 233 -18.41 7.26 -2.08
CA VAL A 233 -19.15 8.22 -2.92
C VAL A 233 -18.25 9.34 -3.43
N ASN A 234 -17.08 9.47 -2.81
CA ASN A 234 -16.02 10.41 -3.17
C ASN A 234 -15.10 9.75 -4.18
N SER A 235 -14.63 10.54 -5.14
CA SER A 235 -13.67 10.11 -6.14
C SER A 235 -12.33 9.72 -5.53
N ASN A 236 -11.63 8.78 -6.18
CA ASN A 236 -10.37 8.25 -5.68
C ASN A 236 -9.14 8.94 -6.32
N LEU A 237 -9.27 9.42 -7.56
CA LEU A 237 -8.12 9.95 -8.31
C LEU A 237 -7.86 11.41 -7.91
N ASN A 238 -6.74 11.68 -7.26
CA ASN A 238 -6.35 13.05 -7.00
C ASN A 238 -5.88 13.69 -8.32
N ILE A 239 -6.57 14.75 -8.73
CA ILE A 239 -6.27 15.48 -9.95
C ILE A 239 -4.90 16.14 -9.91
N ASN A 240 -4.26 16.30 -8.76
CA ASN A 240 -2.90 16.88 -8.69
C ASN A 240 -1.80 15.82 -8.88
N PHE A 241 -2.05 14.57 -8.50
CA PHE A 241 -1.05 13.49 -8.48
C PHE A 241 -1.19 12.46 -9.61
N ILE A 242 -2.36 12.35 -10.25
CA ILE A 242 -2.52 11.45 -11.40
C ILE A 242 -1.54 11.84 -12.52
N SER A 243 -0.78 10.86 -13.03
CA SER A 243 0.20 11.09 -14.10
C SER A 243 -0.45 11.66 -15.36
N GLU A 244 0.33 12.34 -16.20
CA GLU A 244 -0.20 12.95 -17.43
C GLU A 244 -0.77 11.91 -18.40
N ASP A 245 -0.15 10.73 -18.48
CA ASP A 245 -0.60 9.62 -19.31
C ASP A 245 -1.92 9.05 -18.79
N LEU A 246 -2.02 8.83 -17.48
CA LEU A 246 -3.27 8.38 -16.86
C LEU A 246 -4.39 9.42 -16.97
N LEU A 247 -4.07 10.70 -16.84
CA LEU A 247 -5.04 11.78 -17.04
C LEU A 247 -5.61 11.71 -18.47
N GLU A 248 -4.76 11.53 -19.47
CA GLU A 248 -5.20 11.38 -20.86
C GLU A 248 -6.07 10.14 -21.06
N VAL A 249 -5.67 8.99 -20.51
CA VAL A 249 -6.43 7.74 -20.53
C VAL A 249 -7.83 7.93 -19.95
N VAL A 250 -7.94 8.57 -18.78
CA VAL A 250 -9.23 8.84 -18.13
C VAL A 250 -10.05 9.82 -18.97
N LEU A 251 -9.47 10.92 -19.47
CA LEU A 251 -10.19 11.90 -20.29
C LEU A 251 -10.74 11.26 -21.58
N LYS A 252 -9.95 10.40 -22.25
CA LYS A 252 -10.39 9.63 -23.42
C LYS A 252 -11.54 8.70 -23.08
N GLY A 253 -11.42 7.93 -22.00
CA GLY A 253 -12.48 7.02 -21.55
C GLY A 253 -13.78 7.74 -21.13
N LEU A 254 -13.68 9.02 -20.75
CA LEU A 254 -14.84 9.89 -20.48
C LEU A 254 -15.38 10.62 -21.72
N ASN A 255 -14.79 10.39 -22.90
CA ASN A 255 -15.08 11.11 -24.14
C ASN A 255 -14.95 12.64 -23.99
N LEU A 256 -13.96 13.10 -23.22
CA LEU A 256 -13.67 14.50 -23.00
C LEU A 256 -12.58 15.01 -23.95
N ASN A 257 -12.63 16.30 -24.27
CA ASN A 257 -11.67 16.92 -25.17
C ASN A 257 -10.27 16.97 -24.53
N LEU A 258 -9.23 16.59 -25.26
CA LEU A 258 -7.85 16.59 -24.73
C LEU A 258 -7.30 17.99 -24.42
N SER A 259 -7.91 19.07 -24.91
CA SER A 259 -7.60 20.45 -24.48
C SER A 259 -7.78 20.67 -22.97
N TYR A 260 -8.61 19.86 -22.29
CA TYR A 260 -8.71 19.88 -20.83
C TYR A 260 -7.43 19.40 -20.15
N LYS A 261 -6.68 18.47 -20.77
CA LYS A 261 -5.39 17.97 -20.25
C LYS A 261 -4.43 19.13 -20.03
N GLU A 262 -4.24 19.96 -21.05
CA GLU A 262 -3.33 21.12 -20.99
C GLU A 262 -3.76 22.14 -19.94
N LYS A 263 -5.08 22.39 -19.81
CA LYS A 263 -5.60 23.30 -18.79
C LYS A 263 -5.29 22.78 -17.38
N ILE A 264 -5.52 21.48 -17.15
CA ILE A 264 -5.25 20.83 -15.86
C ILE A 264 -3.76 20.89 -15.53
N ILE A 265 -2.89 20.50 -16.47
CA ILE A 265 -1.43 20.51 -16.27
C ILE A 265 -0.94 21.93 -15.93
N LYS A 266 -1.40 22.95 -16.66
CA LYS A 266 -1.02 24.34 -16.38
C LYS A 266 -1.47 24.82 -15.01
N LEU A 267 -2.66 24.42 -14.55
CA LEU A 267 -3.15 24.76 -13.21
C LEU A 267 -2.33 24.07 -12.12
N ARG A 268 -2.05 22.77 -12.28
CA ARG A 268 -1.20 22.01 -11.35
C ARG A 268 0.15 22.70 -11.13
N GLN A 269 0.85 23.02 -12.22
CA GLN A 269 2.20 23.59 -12.19
C GLN A 269 2.29 24.99 -11.59
N ARG A 270 1.19 25.74 -11.57
CA ARG A 270 1.20 27.14 -11.12
C ARG A 270 0.96 27.27 -9.63
N GLU A 271 -0.08 26.62 -9.13
CA GLU A 271 -0.56 26.82 -7.75
C GLU A 271 -1.15 25.57 -7.10
N GLY A 272 -1.18 24.44 -7.82
CA GLY A 272 -1.94 23.26 -7.43
C GLY A 272 -3.46 23.49 -7.51
N ILE A 273 -4.23 22.45 -7.81
CA ILE A 273 -5.70 22.56 -7.87
C ILE A 273 -6.26 22.29 -6.47
N LYS A 274 -6.83 23.32 -5.83
CA LYS A 274 -7.32 23.23 -4.44
C LYS A 274 -8.79 22.88 -4.38
N GLU A 275 -9.53 23.25 -5.41
CA GLU A 275 -10.92 22.85 -5.60
C GLU A 275 -11.16 22.35 -7.03
N LEU A 276 -11.97 21.29 -7.17
CA LEU A 276 -12.37 20.81 -8.50
C LEU A 276 -13.15 21.86 -9.31
N SER A 277 -13.77 22.83 -8.65
CA SER A 277 -14.52 23.93 -9.26
C SER A 277 -13.65 24.75 -10.24
N GLU A 278 -12.34 24.85 -9.97
CA GLU A 278 -11.34 25.56 -10.79
C GLU A 278 -11.19 24.96 -12.20
N VAL A 279 -11.39 23.65 -12.30
CA VAL A 279 -11.30 22.88 -13.55
C VAL A 279 -12.68 22.62 -14.15
N SER A 280 -13.71 22.45 -13.31
CA SER A 280 -14.99 21.78 -13.63
C SER A 280 -16.18 22.72 -13.91
N THR A 281 -15.98 23.95 -14.38
CA THR A 281 -17.10 24.92 -14.53
C THR A 281 -18.24 24.48 -15.46
N SER A 282 -18.07 23.45 -16.31
CA SER A 282 -19.12 22.96 -17.21
C SER A 282 -19.34 21.43 -17.27
N GLN A 283 -18.47 20.60 -16.66
CA GLN A 283 -18.49 19.15 -16.86
C GLN A 283 -18.71 18.35 -15.59
N LYS A 284 -19.98 18.09 -15.27
CA LYS A 284 -20.42 17.28 -14.11
C LYS A 284 -19.78 15.89 -14.03
N ASN A 285 -19.30 15.34 -15.14
CA ASN A 285 -18.68 14.01 -15.19
C ASN A 285 -17.28 13.98 -14.54
N LEU A 286 -16.53 15.09 -14.55
CA LEU A 286 -15.20 15.16 -13.91
C LEU A 286 -15.29 14.99 -12.39
N LEU A 287 -16.32 15.57 -11.78
CA LEU A 287 -16.60 15.50 -10.33
C LEU A 287 -16.89 14.10 -9.81
N ASN A 288 -17.07 13.12 -10.70
CA ASN A 288 -17.26 11.72 -10.32
C ASN A 288 -15.94 10.94 -10.32
N TYR A 289 -14.93 11.38 -11.06
CA TYR A 289 -13.66 10.67 -11.23
C TYR A 289 -12.51 11.28 -10.45
N PHE A 290 -12.51 12.60 -10.32
CA PHE A 290 -11.41 13.33 -9.69
C PHE A 290 -11.79 13.88 -8.32
N THR A 291 -10.79 13.97 -7.47
CA THR A 291 -10.75 14.68 -6.19
C THR A 291 -9.52 15.58 -6.15
N VAL A 292 -9.40 16.43 -5.15
CA VAL A 292 -8.19 17.22 -4.87
C VAL A 292 -7.40 16.65 -3.69
N SER A 293 -7.95 15.64 -3.00
CA SER A 293 -7.36 15.02 -1.80
C SER A 293 -7.01 13.56 -2.03
N SER A 294 -5.84 13.13 -1.57
CA SER A 294 -5.36 11.75 -1.58
C SER A 294 -5.69 11.04 -0.26
N LYS A 295 -6.02 9.76 -0.37
CA LYS A 295 -6.38 8.91 0.78
C LYS A 295 -5.43 7.73 0.99
N LEU A 296 -4.72 7.30 -0.04
CA LEU A 296 -3.91 6.09 -0.01
C LEU A 296 -2.49 6.45 -0.35
N PHE A 297 -1.58 6.14 0.56
CA PHE A 297 -0.18 6.49 0.45
C PHE A 297 0.70 5.26 0.63
N LEU A 298 1.77 5.18 -0.14
CA LEU A 298 2.89 4.28 0.11
C LEU A 298 3.96 5.06 0.85
N ILE A 299 4.35 4.58 2.03
CA ILE A 299 5.48 5.08 2.79
C ILE A 299 6.60 4.06 2.66
N THR A 300 7.71 4.44 2.04
CA THR A 300 8.90 3.61 1.90
C THR A 300 9.99 4.15 2.83
N SER A 301 10.43 3.36 3.79
CA SER A 301 11.58 3.69 4.65
C SER A 301 12.77 2.82 4.28
N ARG A 302 13.88 3.47 3.87
CA ARG A 302 15.15 2.82 3.55
C ARG A 302 16.18 3.19 4.58
N VAL A 303 16.82 2.20 5.19
CA VAL A 303 17.90 2.39 6.16
C VAL A 303 19.24 2.12 5.49
N PHE A 304 20.20 2.99 5.76
CA PHE A 304 21.54 2.93 5.22
C PHE A 304 22.56 2.81 6.35
N SER A 305 23.63 2.08 6.09
CA SER A 305 24.82 2.10 6.94
C SER A 305 25.59 3.41 6.78
N ASN A 306 26.54 3.67 7.68
CA ASN A 306 27.42 4.85 7.62
C ASN A 306 28.28 4.93 6.33
N ASP A 307 28.49 3.81 5.63
CA ASP A 307 29.15 3.76 4.33
C ASP A 307 28.15 3.85 3.15
N GLY A 308 26.88 4.17 3.42
CA GLY A 308 25.84 4.42 2.42
C GLY A 308 25.22 3.16 1.81
N LYS A 309 25.49 1.97 2.35
CA LYS A 309 24.91 0.72 1.83
C LYS A 309 23.48 0.54 2.36
N PRO A 310 22.53 0.13 1.51
CA PRO A 310 21.19 -0.19 1.97
C PRO A 310 21.24 -1.41 2.91
N LEU A 311 20.60 -1.29 4.07
CA LEU A 311 20.53 -2.34 5.09
C LEU A 311 19.15 -2.98 5.20
N LYS A 312 18.09 -2.20 4.99
CA LYS A 312 16.69 -2.64 5.08
C LYS A 312 15.77 -1.67 4.36
N GLU A 313 14.73 -2.20 3.73
CA GLU A 313 13.61 -1.42 3.20
C GLU A 313 12.30 -1.90 3.83
N ILE A 314 11.44 -0.96 4.22
CA ILE A 314 10.07 -1.24 4.63
C ILE A 314 9.12 -0.45 3.75
N ASN A 315 8.16 -1.14 3.15
CA ASN A 315 7.09 -0.58 2.35
C ASN A 315 5.77 -0.71 3.11
N CYS A 316 5.19 0.43 3.50
CA CYS A 316 3.96 0.49 4.28
C CYS A 316 2.88 1.22 3.50
N ILE A 317 1.79 0.53 3.18
CA ILE A 317 0.63 1.15 2.54
C ILE A 317 -0.33 1.59 3.62
N VAL A 318 -0.68 2.88 3.59
CA VAL A 318 -1.52 3.51 4.60
C VAL A 318 -2.72 4.20 3.98
N GLU A 319 -3.77 4.28 4.78
CA GLU A 319 -4.98 5.01 4.47
C GLU A 319 -5.14 6.19 5.44
N ARG A 320 -5.33 7.39 4.90
CA ARG A 320 -5.61 8.60 5.65
C ARG A 320 -7.09 8.94 5.62
N ASN A 321 -7.67 9.10 6.82
CA ASN A 321 -9.08 9.46 7.02
C ASN A 321 -9.21 10.61 8.01
N LYS A 322 -10.10 11.56 7.73
CA LYS A 322 -10.42 12.65 8.67
C LYS A 322 -11.34 12.11 9.75
N ALA A 323 -10.98 12.29 11.01
CA ALA A 323 -11.80 11.91 12.14
C ALA A 323 -12.80 13.03 12.51
N GLU A 324 -13.74 12.72 13.41
CA GLU A 324 -14.76 13.68 13.87
C GLU A 324 -14.18 14.91 14.57
N ASP A 325 -12.95 14.83 15.08
CA ASP A 325 -12.21 15.93 15.70
C ASP A 325 -11.37 16.74 14.69
N ASP A 326 -11.67 16.61 13.39
CA ASP A 326 -10.93 17.20 12.26
C ASP A 326 -9.45 16.80 12.16
N LYS A 327 -9.01 15.83 12.96
CA LYS A 327 -7.65 15.29 12.89
C LYS A 327 -7.55 14.14 11.91
N TRP A 328 -6.43 14.05 11.22
CA TRP A 328 -6.13 12.90 10.39
C TRP A 328 -5.81 11.66 11.23
N LYS A 329 -6.46 10.55 10.91
CA LYS A 329 -6.15 9.21 11.39
C LYS A 329 -5.56 8.41 10.25
N ILE A 330 -4.51 7.67 10.56
CA ILE A 330 -3.81 6.79 9.63
C ILE A 330 -4.09 5.34 10.01
N LYS A 331 -4.51 4.54 9.03
CA LYS A 331 -4.69 3.09 9.15
C LYS A 331 -3.68 2.40 8.25
N ILE A 332 -2.88 1.48 8.79
CA ILE A 332 -1.98 0.65 8.00
C ILE A 332 -2.81 -0.44 7.31
N LEU A 333 -2.67 -0.55 5.99
CA LEU A 333 -3.36 -1.55 5.16
C LEU A 333 -2.45 -2.72 4.79
N SER A 334 -1.18 -2.43 4.52
CA SER A 334 -0.17 -3.43 4.17
C SER A 334 1.20 -3.04 4.73
N TRP A 335 2.00 -4.06 5.02
CA TRP A 335 3.34 -3.95 5.59
C TRP A 335 4.23 -5.01 4.95
N ASP A 336 5.25 -4.56 4.23
CA ASP A 336 6.21 -5.42 3.54
C ASP A 336 7.64 -5.04 3.94
N GLU A 337 8.47 -6.05 4.19
CA GLU A 337 9.85 -5.88 4.66
C GLU A 337 10.80 -6.62 3.72
N GLU A 338 11.74 -5.87 3.11
CA GLU A 338 12.78 -6.40 2.22
C GLU A 338 14.18 -6.37 2.88
#